data_AF-A0A954BMS5-F1
#
_entry.id   AF-A0A954BMS5-F1
#
_cell.length_a   1.000
_cell.length_b   1.000
_cell.length_c   1.000
_cell.angle_alpha   90.00
_cell.angle_beta   90.00
_cell.angle_gamma   90.00
#
_symmetry.space_group_name_H-M   'P 1'
#
loop_
_entity.id
_entity.type
_entity.pdbx_description
1 polymer ?
#
loop_
_entity_poly.entity_id
_entity_poly.type
_entity_poly.pdbx_seq_one_letter_code
_entity_poly.pdbx_strand_id
1 'polypeptide(L)'
;KNQWIGKAEGKDYNLPVLADAQFAALMCGAHPYKIVQSHWHASATEKLFEKLNIDWQAKKREFEDYLKQIEAGGERETLYDPRRMITGGPGFKQIGNQ
;
A
#
# COMPACT_ATOMS: atom_id res chain seq x y z
N LYS A 1 -8.04 -10.43 12.67
CA LYS A 1 -9.13 -9.77 11.91
C LYS A 1 -10.45 -10.02 12.65
N ASN A 2 -10.82 -9.13 13.57
CA ASN A 2 -11.94 -9.22 14.50
C ASN A 2 -13.06 -8.20 14.21
N GLN A 3 -12.86 -7.29 13.24
CA GLN A 3 -13.85 -6.28 12.87
C GLN A 3 -15.06 -6.83 12.09
N TRP A 4 -14.91 -8.00 11.45
CA TRP A 4 -16.02 -8.63 10.74
C TRP A 4 -17.12 -9.12 11.70
N ILE A 5 -16.72 -9.54 12.91
CA ILE A 5 -17.63 -10.00 13.97
C ILE A 5 -18.45 -8.82 14.51
N GLY A 6 -17.82 -7.68 14.77
CA GLY A 6 -18.53 -6.46 15.19
C GLY A 6 -19.54 -5.97 14.14
N LYS A 7 -19.16 -6.03 12.86
CA LYS A 7 -20.06 -5.67 11.75
C LYS A 7 -21.26 -6.61 11.63
N ALA A 8 -21.08 -7.91 11.86
CA ALA A 8 -22.16 -8.90 11.86
C ALA A 8 -23.14 -8.71 13.04
N GLU A 9 -22.66 -8.21 14.18
CA GLU A 9 -23.48 -7.86 15.36
C GLU A 9 -24.12 -6.47 15.30
N GLY A 10 -24.01 -5.74 14.18
CA GLY A 10 -24.53 -4.38 14.05
C GLY A 10 -23.75 -3.31 14.83
N LYS A 11 -22.58 -3.65 15.36
CA LYS A 11 -21.66 -2.74 16.04
C LYS A 11 -20.53 -2.35 15.10
N ASP A 12 -20.85 -1.54 14.10
CA ASP A 12 -19.89 -1.10 13.08
C ASP A 12 -18.96 -0.01 13.64
N TYR A 13 -17.83 -0.44 14.22
CA TYR A 13 -16.77 0.46 14.64
C TYR A 13 -15.83 0.73 13.47
N ASN A 14 -16.07 1.84 12.76
CA ASN A 14 -15.19 2.33 11.68
C ASN A 14 -13.90 2.96 12.23
N LEU A 15 -13.05 2.13 12.82
CA LEU A 15 -11.73 2.49 13.34
C LEU A 15 -10.65 2.02 12.36
N PRO A 16 -9.82 2.94 11.81
CA PRO A 16 -8.74 2.57 10.91
C PRO A 16 -7.66 1.79 11.67
N VAL A 17 -7.29 0.61 11.16
CA VAL A 17 -6.19 -0.20 11.70
C VAL A 17 -5.06 -0.22 10.68
N LEU A 18 -3.89 0.28 11.09
CA LEU A 18 -2.65 0.36 10.30
C LEU A 18 -1.49 -0.03 11.22
N ALA A 19 -0.45 -0.64 10.65
CA ALA A 19 0.82 -0.80 11.35
C ALA A 19 1.55 0.55 11.43
N ASP A 20 2.37 0.74 12.47
CA ASP A 20 3.15 1.98 12.66
C ASP A 20 4.02 2.29 11.43
N ALA A 21 4.62 1.27 10.82
CA ALA A 21 5.41 1.43 9.60
C ALA A 21 4.57 1.92 8.40
N GLN A 22 3.32 1.46 8.28
CA GLN A 22 2.41 1.93 7.23
C GLN A 22 2.01 3.38 7.48
N PHE A 23 1.74 3.73 8.74
CA PHE A 23 1.41 5.11 9.11
C PHE A 23 2.59 6.05 8.88
N ALA A 24 3.80 5.68 9.31
CA ALA A 24 5.02 6.43 9.05
C ALA A 24 5.27 6.62 7.55
N ALA A 25 5.06 5.57 6.74
CA ALA A 25 5.17 5.68 5.29
C ALA A 25 4.18 6.71 4.71
N LEU A 26 2.93 6.73 5.15
CA LEU A 26 1.96 7.76 4.74
C LEU A 26 2.44 9.17 5.08
N MET A 27 2.99 9.35 6.29
CA MET A 27 3.55 10.65 6.72
C MET A 27 4.77 11.07 5.89
N CYS A 28 5.52 10.12 5.34
CA CYS A 28 6.60 10.38 4.39
C CYS A 28 6.12 10.57 2.94
N GLY A 29 4.81 10.64 2.70
CA GLY A 29 4.24 10.84 1.37
C GLY A 29 4.08 9.56 0.54
N ALA A 30 4.18 8.38 1.14
CA ALA A 30 3.96 7.13 0.43
C ALA A 30 2.53 7.03 -0.11
N HIS A 31 2.39 6.43 -1.29
CA HIS A 31 1.09 6.30 -1.94
C HIS A 31 0.17 5.32 -1.16
N PRO A 32 -1.07 5.72 -0.80
CA PRO A 32 -1.97 4.89 0.03
C PRO A 32 -2.29 3.53 -0.59
N TYR A 33 -2.50 3.49 -1.91
CA TYR A 33 -2.87 2.26 -2.62
C TYR A 33 -1.69 1.44 -3.17
N LYS A 34 -0.67 2.07 -3.77
CA LYS A 34 0.50 1.36 -4.34
C LYS A 34 1.44 0.80 -3.28
N ILE A 35 1.72 1.57 -2.21
CA ILE A 35 2.71 1.19 -1.18
C ILE A 35 2.02 0.60 0.06
N VAL A 36 1.09 1.37 0.65
CA VAL A 36 0.45 0.99 1.91
C VAL A 36 -0.65 -0.06 1.71
N GLN A 37 -1.16 -0.19 0.49
CA GLN A 37 -2.15 -1.20 0.10
C GLN A 37 -3.43 -1.16 0.95
N SER A 38 -3.87 0.05 1.29
CA SER A 38 -5.01 0.29 2.18
C SER A 38 -6.33 -0.33 1.72
N HIS A 39 -6.51 -0.54 0.41
CA HIS A 39 -7.69 -1.19 -0.16
C HIS A 39 -7.88 -2.66 0.27
N TRP A 40 -6.84 -3.32 0.78
CA TRP A 40 -6.94 -4.67 1.34
C TRP A 40 -7.31 -4.69 2.83
N HIS A 41 -7.40 -3.51 3.46
CA HIS A 41 -7.74 -3.42 4.87
C HIS A 41 -9.23 -3.74 5.07
N ALA A 42 -9.53 -4.45 6.15
CA ALA A 42 -10.92 -4.77 6.50
C ALA A 42 -11.66 -3.56 7.13
N SER A 43 -10.91 -2.57 7.59
CA SER A 43 -11.42 -1.32 8.17
C SER A 43 -11.27 -0.17 7.19
N ALA A 44 -12.27 0.70 7.13
CA ALA A 44 -12.20 1.94 6.36
C ALA A 44 -11.04 2.84 6.82
N THR A 45 -10.29 3.40 5.88
CA THR A 45 -9.13 4.29 6.13
C THR A 45 -9.32 5.69 5.54
N GLU A 46 -10.38 5.92 4.78
CA GLU A 46 -10.67 7.14 4.02
C GLU A 46 -10.74 8.37 4.93
N LYS A 47 -11.46 8.26 6.06
CA LYS A 47 -11.54 9.33 7.06
C LYS A 47 -10.20 9.68 7.69
N LEU A 48 -9.26 8.71 7.77
CA LEU A 48 -7.91 8.99 8.23
C LEU A 48 -7.14 9.76 7.15
N PHE A 49 -7.25 9.36 5.89
CA PHE A 49 -6.61 10.06 4.78
C PHE A 49 -7.06 11.52 4.66
N GLU A 50 -8.36 11.78 4.83
CA GLU A 50 -8.90 13.14 4.89
C GLU A 50 -8.25 13.96 6.02
N LYS A 51 -8.08 13.38 7.21
CA LYS A 51 -7.39 14.04 8.34
C LYS A 51 -5.90 14.29 8.10
N LEU A 52 -5.26 13.42 7.32
CA LEU A 52 -3.88 13.58 6.89
C LEU A 52 -3.73 14.49 5.67
N ASN A 53 -4.83 15.12 5.21
CA ASN A 53 -4.88 15.96 4.02
C ASN A 53 -4.40 15.24 2.74
N ILE A 54 -4.72 13.95 2.64
CA ILE A 54 -4.44 13.10 1.48
C ILE A 54 -5.71 13.02 0.64
N ASP A 55 -5.65 13.48 -0.61
CA ASP A 55 -6.73 13.27 -1.59
C ASP A 55 -6.77 11.80 -2.02
N TRP A 56 -7.46 11.00 -1.23
CA TRP A 56 -7.56 9.56 -1.44
C TRP A 56 -8.36 9.21 -2.70
N GLN A 57 -9.25 10.09 -3.18
CA GLN A 57 -10.04 9.86 -4.37
C GLN A 57 -9.17 10.02 -5.62
N ALA A 58 -8.40 11.10 -5.69
CA ALA A 58 -7.41 11.29 -6.75
C ALA A 58 -6.37 10.16 -6.74
N LYS A 59 -5.85 9.79 -5.55
CA LYS A 59 -4.88 8.68 -5.41
C LYS A 59 -5.48 7.33 -5.79
N LYS A 60 -6.78 7.11 -5.57
CA LYS A 60 -7.46 5.88 -5.99
C LYS A 60 -7.58 5.83 -7.51
N ARG A 61 -7.97 6.93 -8.13
CA ARG A 61 -8.04 7.04 -9.59
C ARG A 61 -6.68 6.81 -10.24
N GLU A 62 -5.62 7.44 -9.70
CA GLU A 62 -4.24 7.23 -10.14
C GLU A 62 -3.85 5.75 -10.06
N PHE A 63 -4.26 5.06 -9.00
CA PHE A 63 -4.01 3.63 -8.83
C PHE A 63 -4.80 2.76 -9.82
N GLU A 64 -6.09 3.05 -10.05
CA GLU A 64 -6.91 2.32 -11.02
C GLU A 64 -6.40 2.48 -12.45
N ASP A 65 -5.95 3.68 -12.82
CA ASP A 65 -5.35 3.92 -14.13
C ASP A 65 -3.99 3.22 -14.26
N TYR A 66 -3.20 3.15 -13.17
CA TYR A 66 -1.98 2.35 -13.11
C TYR A 66 -2.26 0.84 -13.29
N LEU A 67 -3.32 0.30 -12.68
CA LEU A 67 -3.70 -1.11 -12.87
C LEU A 67 -4.04 -1.42 -14.33
N LYS A 68 -4.76 -0.53 -15.03
CA LYS A 68 -5.04 -0.69 -16.47
C LYS A 68 -3.77 -0.71 -17.31
N GLN A 69 -2.78 0.11 -16.97
CA GLN A 69 -1.48 0.11 -17.64
C GLN A 69 -0.77 -1.23 -17.47
N ILE A 70 -0.76 -1.79 -16.26
CA ILE A 70 -0.17 -3.11 -16.01
C ILE A 70 -0.93 -4.21 -16.75
N GLU A 71 -2.26 -4.16 -16.76
CA GLU A 71 -3.11 -5.13 -17.47
C GLU A 71 -2.81 -5.13 -18.97
N ALA A 72 -2.56 -3.95 -19.55
CA ALA A 72 -2.15 -3.81 -20.95
C ALA A 72 -0.69 -4.25 -21.23
N GLY A 73 0.02 -4.80 -20.24
CA GLY A 73 1.41 -5.24 -20.37
C GLY A 73 2.45 -4.15 -20.13
N GLY A 74 2.07 -3.02 -19.54
CA GLY A 74 2.98 -1.96 -19.15
C GLY A 74 3.94 -2.37 -18.03
N GLU A 75 4.99 -1.55 -17.83
CA GLU A 75 6.00 -1.82 -16.81
C GLU A 75 5.44 -1.68 -15.39
N ARG A 76 5.90 -2.57 -14.49
CA ARG A 76 5.57 -2.50 -13.08
C ARG A 76 6.60 -1.63 -12.37
N GLU A 77 6.11 -0.70 -11.56
CA GLU A 77 6.96 0.11 -10.70
C GLU A 77 7.47 -0.77 -9.57
N THR A 78 8.79 -0.86 -9.43
CA THR A 78 9.45 -1.66 -8.40
C THR A 78 10.18 -0.72 -7.45
N LEU A 79 10.08 -0.98 -6.14
CA LEU A 79 10.72 -0.14 -5.11
C LEU A 79 12.26 -0.22 -5.13
N TYR A 80 12.80 -1.24 -5.79
CA TYR A 80 14.22 -1.46 -5.97
C TYR A 80 14.46 -1.99 -7.37
N ASP A 81 15.63 -1.69 -7.92
CA ASP A 81 16.12 -2.36 -9.12
C ASP A 81 16.02 -3.88 -8.89
N PRO A 82 15.29 -4.64 -9.71
CA PRO A 82 15.18 -6.08 -9.56
C PRO A 82 16.53 -6.80 -9.46
N ARG A 83 17.61 -6.24 -10.03
CA ARG A 83 18.98 -6.76 -9.94
C ARG A 83 19.62 -6.58 -8.56
N ARG A 84 19.10 -5.66 -7.76
CA ARG A 84 19.55 -5.34 -6.39
C ARG A 84 18.68 -5.99 -5.32
N MET A 85 17.72 -6.83 -5.71
CA MET A 85 16.97 -7.65 -4.79
C MET A 85 17.96 -8.46 -3.94
N ILE A 86 17.93 -8.29 -2.62
CA ILE A 86 18.74 -9.13 -1.72
C ILE A 86 18.16 -10.53 -1.81
N THR A 87 18.79 -11.39 -2.60
CA THR A 87 18.37 -12.78 -2.80
C THR A 87 19.01 -13.75 -1.79
N GLY A 88 19.77 -13.26 -0.78
CA GLY A 88 20.27 -14.10 0.33
C GLY A 88 21.12 -13.43 1.42
N GLY A 89 21.21 -14.11 2.58
CA GLY A 89 21.81 -13.70 3.88
C GLY A 89 23.35 -13.70 3.96
N PRO A 90 23.98 -14.04 5.13
CA PRO A 90 25.41 -13.80 5.37
C PRO A 90 26.30 -14.30 4.20
N GLY A 91 26.93 -13.40 3.44
CA GLY A 91 27.68 -13.72 2.22
C GLY A 91 27.12 -13.20 0.88
N PHE A 92 26.12 -12.31 0.87
CA PHE A 92 25.65 -11.63 -0.35
C PHE A 92 26.81 -11.06 -1.20
N LYS A 93 26.87 -11.46 -2.47
CA LYS A 93 27.80 -10.90 -3.47
C LYS A 93 27.11 -10.60 -4.79
N GLN A 94 27.50 -9.46 -5.32
CA GLN A 94 26.91 -8.74 -6.43
C GLN A 94 27.20 -9.41 -7.79
N ILE A 95 26.24 -9.33 -8.69
CA ILE A 95 26.43 -9.57 -10.12
C ILE A 95 26.90 -8.26 -10.77
N GLY A 96 28.08 -8.25 -11.41
CA GLY A 96 28.42 -7.29 -12.47
C GLY A 96 28.39 -8.03 -13.82
N ASN A 97 28.35 -7.42 -15.01
CA ASN A 97 28.09 -6.06 -15.50
C ASN A 97 27.42 -6.26 -16.88
N GLN A 98 26.58 -5.32 -17.30
CA GLN A 98 26.58 -4.84 -18.68
C GLN A 98 26.53 -3.31 -18.62
#